data_AF-A0A7V6DBU3-F1
#
_entry.id   AF-A0A7V6DBU3-F1
#
_cell.length_a   1.000
_cell.length_b   1.000
_cell.length_c   1.000
_cell.angle_alpha   90.00
_cell.angle_beta   90.00
_cell.angle_gamma   90.00
#
_symmetry.space_group_name_H-M   'P 1'
#
loop_
_entity.id
_entity.type
_entity.pdbx_description
1 polymer ?
#
loop_
_entity_poly.entity_id
_entity_poly.type
_entity_poly.pdbx_seq_one_letter_code
_entity_poly.pdbx_strand_id
1 'polypeptide(L)'
;MWRWFSQKRRQRATALVTALLVLFLSFGLGTALVSLSTEGARHVMREEQALRTLYAAEAGLELKKMQVWKQFKVEQKFDSFVPWEGASPTNPRAAVGGDLGSGLRYSCGIVGQRVISNFSRELTFRSVGWVDRDNDGVLDSGEPRTVVEQTIEFTLERSGVFDYAYFANNYGWMYGFGANDLIVNGDMRANGNFDFSGGTPTINGSVYAAANNKLIPPAAGIVNITPTQWSNSYYNSQNNPRARQAYDPTRHGAKGSPTYEQWRDLLYDQNASLVNGRVSGAVVADARG
;
A
#
# COMPACT_ATOMS: atom_id res chain seq x y z
N MET A 1 -82.35 50.40 -10.46
CA MET A 1 -81.73 49.97 -11.74
C MET A 1 -80.23 50.32 -11.84
N TRP A 2 -79.76 51.49 -11.37
CA TRP A 2 -78.36 51.92 -11.46
C TRP A 2 -77.34 51.13 -10.61
N ARG A 3 -77.71 50.67 -9.40
CA ARG A 3 -76.84 49.84 -8.54
C ARG A 3 -76.47 48.47 -9.14
N TRP A 4 -77.33 47.91 -9.99
CA TRP A 4 -77.14 46.57 -10.58
C TRP A 4 -76.10 46.59 -11.72
N PHE A 5 -76.05 47.68 -12.49
CA PHE A 5 -75.05 47.87 -13.54
C PHE A 5 -73.64 48.13 -12.98
N SER A 6 -73.51 48.86 -11.86
CA SER A 6 -72.18 49.11 -11.25
C SER A 6 -71.59 47.87 -10.57
N GLN A 7 -72.44 47.01 -9.96
CA GLN A 7 -72.02 45.71 -9.43
C GLN A 7 -71.51 44.77 -10.52
N LYS A 8 -72.21 44.66 -11.66
CA LYS A 8 -71.75 43.85 -12.81
C LYS A 8 -70.42 44.35 -13.41
N ARG A 9 -70.19 45.68 -13.42
CA ARG A 9 -68.93 46.26 -13.91
C ARG A 9 -67.75 45.98 -12.96
N ARG A 10 -67.97 46.07 -11.64
CA ARG A 10 -66.97 45.68 -10.62
C ARG A 10 -66.64 44.19 -10.70
N GLN A 11 -67.63 43.32 -10.84
CA GLN A 11 -67.43 41.87 -10.98
C GLN A 11 -66.61 41.50 -12.21
N ARG A 12 -66.85 42.16 -13.36
CA ARG A 12 -66.07 41.97 -14.59
C ARG A 12 -64.62 42.45 -14.43
N ALA A 13 -64.41 43.59 -13.77
CA ALA A 13 -63.07 44.10 -13.52
C ALA A 13 -62.28 43.19 -12.56
N THR A 14 -62.90 42.71 -11.48
CA THR A 14 -62.26 41.75 -10.57
C THR A 14 -61.93 40.43 -11.27
N ALA A 15 -62.82 39.91 -12.11
CA ALA A 15 -62.57 38.68 -12.87
C ALA A 15 -61.42 38.83 -13.87
N LEU A 16 -61.26 40.00 -14.47
CA LEU A 16 -60.18 40.28 -15.43
C LEU A 16 -58.83 40.44 -14.72
N VAL A 17 -58.81 41.10 -13.56
CA VAL A 17 -57.61 41.22 -12.72
C VAL A 17 -57.17 39.87 -12.16
N THR A 18 -58.10 39.03 -11.68
CA THR A 18 -57.76 37.68 -11.21
C THR A 18 -57.27 36.79 -12.35
N ALA A 19 -57.89 36.84 -13.53
CA ALA A 19 -57.41 36.10 -14.69
C ALA A 19 -56.00 36.54 -15.10
N LEU A 20 -55.70 37.84 -15.10
CA LEU A 20 -54.38 38.36 -15.42
C LEU A 20 -53.32 37.95 -14.39
N LEU A 21 -53.66 37.98 -13.09
CA LEU A 21 -52.77 37.51 -12.02
C LEU A 21 -52.46 36.03 -12.14
N VAL A 22 -53.47 35.20 -12.39
CA VAL A 22 -53.28 33.76 -12.60
C VAL A 22 -52.39 33.53 -13.82
N LEU A 23 -52.59 34.26 -14.92
CA LEU A 23 -51.81 34.12 -16.13
C LEU A 23 -50.33 34.54 -15.93
N PHE A 24 -50.08 35.63 -15.20
CA PHE A 24 -48.72 36.03 -14.80
C PHE A 24 -48.04 35.00 -13.90
N LEU A 25 -48.76 34.45 -12.92
CA LEU A 25 -48.24 33.39 -12.05
C LEU A 25 -47.93 32.12 -12.82
N SER A 26 -48.81 31.70 -13.76
CA SER A 26 -48.58 30.55 -14.62
C SER A 26 -47.37 30.75 -15.54
N PHE A 27 -47.17 31.95 -16.07
CA PHE A 27 -46.00 32.25 -16.90
C PHE A 27 -44.71 32.22 -16.07
N GLY A 28 -44.72 32.83 -14.88
CA GLY A 28 -43.59 32.79 -13.95
C GLY A 28 -43.22 31.37 -13.54
N LEU A 29 -44.20 30.56 -13.15
CA LEU A 29 -44.01 29.13 -12.82
C LEU A 29 -43.49 28.33 -14.01
N GLY A 30 -44.01 28.57 -15.21
CA GLY A 30 -43.54 27.91 -16.43
C GLY A 30 -42.07 28.19 -16.72
N THR A 31 -41.66 29.47 -16.65
CA THR A 31 -40.24 29.85 -16.85
C THR A 31 -39.32 29.28 -15.77
N ALA A 32 -39.76 29.27 -14.51
CA ALA A 32 -38.99 28.70 -13.41
C ALA A 32 -38.79 27.19 -13.58
N LEU A 33 -39.83 26.45 -13.98
CA LEU A 33 -39.76 25.01 -14.23
C LEU A 33 -38.80 24.67 -15.39
N VAL A 34 -38.85 25.44 -16.49
CA VAL A 34 -37.94 25.24 -17.63
C VAL A 34 -36.49 25.53 -17.21
N SER A 35 -36.27 26.59 -16.43
CA SER A 35 -34.92 26.93 -15.93
C SER A 35 -34.38 25.81 -15.03
N LEU A 36 -35.16 25.37 -14.04
CA LEU A 36 -34.78 24.30 -13.11
C LEU A 36 -34.51 22.97 -13.84
N SER A 37 -35.35 22.61 -14.81
CA SER A 37 -35.15 21.40 -15.63
C SER A 37 -33.86 21.48 -16.46
N THR A 38 -33.60 22.64 -17.07
CA THR A 38 -32.40 22.86 -17.88
C THR A 38 -31.12 22.82 -17.02
N GLU A 39 -31.16 23.41 -15.82
CA GLU A 39 -30.07 23.36 -14.86
C GLU A 39 -29.81 21.95 -14.34
N GLY A 40 -30.86 21.21 -13.99
CA GLY A 40 -30.77 19.82 -13.59
C GLY A 40 -30.14 18.94 -14.67
N ALA A 41 -30.57 19.09 -15.92
CA ALA A 41 -29.99 18.35 -17.05
C ALA A 41 -28.50 18.69 -17.25
N ARG A 42 -28.12 19.97 -17.13
CA ARG A 42 -26.72 20.39 -17.22
C ARG A 42 -25.87 19.85 -16.08
N HIS A 43 -26.43 19.76 -14.88
CA HIS A 43 -25.74 19.18 -13.73
C HIS A 43 -25.44 17.70 -13.95
N VAL A 44 -26.45 16.91 -14.31
CA VAL A 44 -26.30 15.47 -14.58
C VAL A 44 -25.28 15.22 -15.69
N MET A 45 -25.34 16.01 -16.78
CA MET A 45 -24.38 15.88 -17.89
C MET A 45 -22.94 16.19 -17.46
N ARG A 46 -22.73 17.16 -16.56
CA ARG A 46 -21.40 17.47 -16.01
C ARG A 46 -20.89 16.37 -15.10
N GLU A 47 -21.75 15.83 -14.23
CA GLU A 47 -21.40 14.72 -13.35
C GLU A 47 -21.06 13.45 -14.14
N GLU A 48 -21.86 13.13 -15.16
CA GLU A 48 -21.58 12.00 -16.06
C GLU A 48 -20.22 12.17 -16.76
N GLN A 49 -19.95 13.36 -17.30
CA GLN A 49 -18.65 13.66 -17.93
C GLN A 49 -17.49 13.58 -16.94
N ALA A 50 -17.68 14.05 -15.71
CA ALA A 50 -16.67 13.96 -14.66
C ALA A 50 -16.36 12.50 -14.31
N LEU A 51 -17.38 11.66 -14.14
CA LEU A 51 -17.21 10.23 -13.88
C LEU A 51 -16.50 9.53 -15.05
N ARG A 52 -16.93 9.79 -16.28
CA ARG A 52 -16.33 9.16 -17.48
C ARG A 52 -14.85 9.52 -17.62
N THR A 53 -14.50 10.79 -17.43
CA THR A 53 -13.10 11.24 -17.50
C THR A 53 -12.27 10.75 -16.32
N LEU A 54 -12.87 10.60 -15.14
CA LEU A 54 -12.23 9.97 -13.97
C LEU A 54 -11.90 8.51 -14.25
N TYR A 55 -12.84 7.71 -14.78
CA TYR A 55 -12.59 6.32 -15.18
C TYR A 55 -11.43 6.22 -16.18
N ALA A 56 -11.38 7.13 -17.15
CA ALA A 56 -10.27 7.18 -18.10
C ALA A 56 -8.93 7.49 -17.42
N ALA A 57 -8.91 8.48 -16.52
CA ALA A 57 -7.72 8.83 -15.76
C ALA A 57 -7.25 7.65 -14.87
N GLU A 58 -8.16 6.98 -14.16
CA GLU A 58 -7.85 5.83 -13.32
C GLU A 58 -7.30 4.65 -14.14
N ALA A 59 -7.87 4.36 -15.31
CA ALA A 59 -7.37 3.30 -16.19
C ALA A 59 -5.90 3.54 -16.60
N GLY A 60 -5.56 4.77 -16.98
CA GLY A 60 -4.18 5.14 -17.30
C GLY A 60 -3.24 5.06 -16.10
N LEU A 61 -3.72 5.46 -14.93
CA LEU A 61 -2.97 5.40 -13.68
C LEU A 61 -2.65 3.95 -13.30
N GLU A 62 -3.65 3.06 -13.29
CA GLU A 62 -3.47 1.65 -12.96
C GLU A 62 -2.53 0.93 -13.95
N LEU A 63 -2.69 1.19 -15.24
CA LEU A 63 -1.79 0.66 -16.27
C LEU A 63 -0.35 1.06 -15.98
N LYS A 64 -0.09 2.35 -15.73
CA LYS A 64 1.27 2.84 -15.51
C LYS A 64 1.87 2.31 -14.21
N LYS A 65 1.10 2.29 -13.13
CA LYS A 65 1.52 1.69 -11.85
C LYS A 65 1.92 0.23 -12.04
N MET A 66 1.12 -0.54 -12.76
CA MET A 66 1.39 -1.95 -13.03
C MET A 66 2.68 -2.14 -13.85
N GLN A 67 2.93 -1.29 -14.86
CA GLN A 67 4.16 -1.33 -15.64
C GLN A 67 5.40 -1.09 -14.77
N VAL A 68 5.37 -0.03 -13.96
CA VAL A 68 6.47 0.31 -13.05
C VAL A 68 6.68 -0.78 -11.99
N TRP A 69 5.59 -1.28 -11.40
CA TRP A 69 5.66 -2.36 -10.42
C TRP A 69 6.26 -3.64 -11.00
N LYS A 70 5.85 -4.04 -12.21
CA LYS A 70 6.39 -5.23 -12.88
C LYS A 70 7.90 -5.11 -13.10
N GLN A 71 8.37 -3.95 -13.52
CA GLN A 71 9.79 -3.68 -13.69
C GLN A 71 10.54 -3.77 -12.35
N PHE A 72 10.07 -3.04 -11.34
CA PHE A 72 10.69 -3.04 -10.01
C PHE A 72 10.71 -4.43 -9.36
N LYS A 73 9.62 -5.20 -9.49
CA LYS A 73 9.51 -6.55 -8.93
C LYS A 73 10.55 -7.51 -9.51
N VAL A 74 10.85 -7.40 -10.80
CA VAL A 74 11.81 -8.28 -11.49
C VAL A 74 13.24 -7.85 -11.18
N GLU A 75 13.54 -6.56 -11.28
CA GLU A 75 14.91 -6.07 -11.14
C GLU A 75 15.36 -5.99 -9.67
N GLN A 76 14.44 -5.71 -8.74
CA GLN A 76 14.70 -5.50 -7.31
C GLN A 76 15.85 -4.54 -7.03
N LYS A 77 16.01 -3.53 -7.89
CA LYS A 77 17.06 -2.51 -7.81
C LYS A 77 16.46 -1.15 -8.15
N PHE A 78 16.96 -0.11 -7.51
CA PHE A 78 16.53 1.27 -7.78
C PHE A 78 17.18 1.89 -9.02
N ASP A 79 18.13 1.20 -9.67
CA ASP A 79 18.69 1.61 -10.95
C ASP A 79 17.60 1.72 -12.03
N SER A 80 16.54 0.90 -11.93
CA SER A 80 15.34 0.98 -12.78
C SER A 80 14.58 2.32 -12.69
N PHE A 81 14.80 3.10 -11.63
CA PHE A 81 14.14 4.38 -11.38
C PHE A 81 14.98 5.57 -11.86
N VAL A 82 16.27 5.37 -12.14
CA VAL A 82 17.18 6.42 -12.65
C VAL A 82 16.66 7.10 -13.91
N PRO A 83 16.02 6.40 -14.88
CA PRO A 83 15.46 7.06 -16.07
C PRO A 83 14.36 8.09 -15.78
N TRP A 84 13.80 8.10 -14.56
CA TRP A 84 12.74 9.01 -14.16
C TRP A 84 13.24 10.15 -13.27
N GLU A 85 14.55 10.23 -13.05
CA GLU A 85 15.17 11.34 -12.32
C GLU A 85 14.90 12.66 -13.07
N GLY A 86 14.50 13.67 -12.31
CA GLY A 86 14.09 14.96 -12.86
C GLY A 86 12.71 14.94 -13.55
N ALA A 87 11.90 13.90 -13.35
CA ALA A 87 10.48 13.95 -13.69
C ALA A 87 9.81 15.14 -12.98
N SER A 88 9.06 15.91 -13.75
CA SER A 88 8.34 17.08 -13.25
C SER A 88 6.97 17.19 -13.93
N PRO A 89 6.06 18.01 -13.38
CA PRO A 89 4.80 18.36 -14.05
C PRO A 89 4.97 18.89 -15.48
N THR A 90 6.09 19.55 -15.78
CA THR A 90 6.40 20.17 -17.09
C THR A 90 7.27 19.28 -17.99
N ASN A 91 7.87 18.23 -17.43
CA ASN A 91 8.67 17.24 -18.13
C ASN A 91 8.28 15.84 -17.64
N PRO A 92 7.07 15.36 -17.96
CA PRO A 92 6.62 14.05 -17.54
C PRO A 92 7.49 12.97 -18.20
N ARG A 93 7.92 11.99 -17.41
CA ARG A 93 8.73 10.86 -17.87
C ARG A 93 7.86 9.62 -18.11
N ALA A 94 8.30 8.80 -19.06
CA ALA A 94 7.68 7.51 -19.41
C ALA A 94 6.15 7.60 -19.61
N ALA A 95 5.71 8.64 -20.32
CA ALA A 95 4.30 8.85 -20.61
C ALA A 95 3.73 7.70 -21.45
N VAL A 96 2.51 7.29 -21.12
CA VAL A 96 1.73 6.29 -21.85
C VAL A 96 0.33 6.83 -22.08
N GLY A 97 -0.15 6.71 -23.32
CA GLY A 97 -1.51 7.07 -23.68
C GLY A 97 -2.31 5.85 -24.08
N GLY A 98 -3.64 5.98 -24.04
CA GLY A 98 -4.54 4.93 -24.52
C GLY A 98 -5.94 5.47 -24.82
N ASP A 99 -6.68 4.65 -25.55
CA ASP A 99 -8.06 4.89 -25.95
C ASP A 99 -8.94 3.78 -25.34
N LEU A 100 -10.02 4.18 -24.67
CA LEU A 100 -11.01 3.30 -24.06
C LEU A 100 -12.27 3.15 -24.91
N GLY A 101 -12.28 3.77 -26.09
CA GLY A 101 -13.41 3.85 -27.00
C GLY A 101 -14.39 4.96 -26.64
N SER A 102 -15.32 5.24 -27.56
CA SER A 102 -16.36 6.28 -27.39
C SER A 102 -15.81 7.68 -27.10
N GLY A 103 -14.64 7.99 -27.67
CA GLY A 103 -13.93 9.27 -27.47
C GLY A 103 -13.27 9.40 -26.10
N LEU A 104 -13.21 8.36 -25.27
CA LEU A 104 -12.52 8.44 -23.98
C LEU A 104 -11.04 8.08 -24.13
N ARG A 105 -10.18 9.04 -23.82
CA ARG A 105 -8.73 8.87 -23.88
C ARG A 105 -8.08 9.19 -22.54
N TYR A 106 -6.89 8.64 -22.36
CA TYR A 106 -6.05 8.95 -21.21
C TYR A 106 -4.59 9.11 -21.59
N SER A 107 -3.86 9.81 -20.72
CA SER A 107 -2.40 9.94 -20.77
C SER A 107 -1.88 9.96 -19.34
N CYS A 108 -0.97 9.03 -19.02
CA CYS A 108 -0.37 8.92 -17.70
C CYS A 108 1.15 8.96 -17.79
N GLY A 109 1.79 9.70 -16.90
CA GLY A 109 3.25 9.80 -16.80
C GLY A 109 3.72 9.94 -15.37
N ILE A 110 5.02 9.81 -15.18
CA ILE A 110 5.67 10.09 -13.90
C ILE A 110 6.05 11.56 -13.91
N VAL A 111 5.56 12.31 -12.92
CA VAL A 111 5.74 13.77 -12.79
C VAL A 111 6.55 14.16 -11.57
N GLY A 112 7.04 13.18 -10.82
CA GLY A 112 7.87 13.43 -9.65
C GLY A 112 8.56 12.16 -9.19
N GLN A 113 9.77 12.34 -8.65
CA GLN A 113 10.52 11.30 -7.97
C GLN A 113 11.22 11.90 -6.77
N ARG A 114 11.19 11.19 -5.64
CA ARG A 114 11.91 11.55 -4.43
C ARG A 114 12.71 10.36 -3.90
N VAL A 115 13.97 10.60 -3.56
CA VAL A 115 14.84 9.61 -2.93
C VAL A 115 14.67 9.71 -1.42
N ILE A 116 14.12 8.68 -0.78
CA ILE A 116 13.90 8.66 0.68
C ILE A 116 15.10 8.04 1.39
N SER A 117 15.57 6.88 0.93
CA SER A 117 16.72 6.17 1.51
C SER A 117 17.41 5.33 0.44
N ASN A 118 18.50 4.62 0.77
CA ASN A 118 19.10 3.67 -0.19
C ASN A 118 18.17 2.52 -0.59
N PHE A 119 17.12 2.27 0.19
CA PHE A 119 16.17 1.17 -0.01
C PHE A 119 14.75 1.64 -0.33
N SER A 120 14.51 2.94 -0.47
CA SER A 120 13.19 3.49 -0.75
C SER A 120 13.23 4.63 -1.76
N ARG A 121 12.27 4.62 -2.68
CA ARG A 121 12.02 5.67 -3.68
C ARG A 121 10.54 5.94 -3.75
N GLU A 122 10.18 7.21 -3.83
CA GLU A 122 8.81 7.65 -4.05
C GLU A 122 8.65 8.16 -5.48
N LEU A 123 7.56 7.77 -6.13
CA LEU A 123 7.18 8.23 -7.46
C LEU A 123 5.80 8.87 -7.43
N THR A 124 5.66 10.02 -8.07
CA THR A 124 4.38 10.69 -8.30
C THR A 124 3.94 10.44 -9.74
N PHE A 125 2.82 9.75 -9.86
CA PHE A 125 2.14 9.48 -11.13
C PHE A 125 1.05 10.53 -11.33
N ARG A 126 0.95 11.05 -12.55
CA ARG A 126 -0.17 11.89 -12.97
C ARG A 126 -0.83 11.25 -14.17
N SER A 127 -2.13 11.06 -14.08
CA SER A 127 -2.96 10.62 -15.18
C SER A 127 -4.00 11.68 -15.53
N VAL A 128 -4.19 11.93 -16.81
CA VAL A 128 -5.19 12.83 -17.35
C VAL A 128 -6.12 12.00 -18.23
N GLY A 129 -7.40 11.98 -17.88
CA GLY A 129 -8.46 11.38 -18.69
C GLY A 129 -9.33 12.47 -19.30
N TRP A 130 -9.67 12.36 -20.58
CA TRP A 130 -10.50 13.34 -21.28
C TRP A 130 -11.44 12.70 -22.29
N VAL A 131 -12.45 13.48 -22.69
CA VAL A 131 -13.33 13.13 -23.82
C VAL A 131 -12.83 13.88 -25.05
N ASP A 132 -12.21 13.15 -25.95
CA ASP A 132 -11.77 13.55 -27.28
C ASP A 132 -13.00 13.69 -28.20
N ARG A 133 -13.38 14.94 -28.50
CA ARG A 133 -14.61 15.28 -29.23
C ARG A 133 -14.42 15.36 -30.73
N ASP A 134 -13.22 15.69 -31.20
CA ASP A 134 -12.89 15.79 -32.62
C ASP A 134 -12.06 14.60 -33.13
N ASN A 135 -11.72 13.68 -32.23
CA ASN A 135 -11.03 12.43 -32.47
C ASN A 135 -9.60 12.60 -33.00
N ASP A 136 -8.92 13.66 -32.59
CA ASP A 136 -7.54 13.96 -33.01
C ASP A 136 -6.49 13.31 -32.09
N GLY A 137 -6.92 12.79 -30.94
CA GLY A 137 -6.05 12.14 -29.95
C GLY A 137 -5.22 13.07 -29.09
N VAL A 138 -5.45 14.38 -29.19
CA VAL A 138 -4.85 15.42 -28.38
C VAL A 138 -5.88 15.90 -27.36
N LEU A 139 -5.40 16.53 -26.28
CA LEU A 139 -6.28 17.15 -25.30
C LEU A 139 -6.42 18.64 -25.64
N ASP A 140 -7.62 19.04 -26.01
CA ASP A 140 -7.90 20.38 -26.51
C ASP A 140 -8.51 21.33 -25.48
N SER A 141 -8.42 22.63 -25.77
CA SER A 141 -9.01 23.66 -24.92
C SER A 141 -10.54 23.61 -25.02
N GLY A 142 -11.19 23.17 -23.95
CA GLY A 142 -12.66 23.08 -23.87
C GLY A 142 -13.19 21.64 -23.83
N GLU A 143 -12.31 20.66 -23.92
CA GLU A 143 -12.66 19.26 -23.70
C GLU A 143 -12.81 18.95 -22.20
N PRO A 144 -13.84 18.19 -21.79
CA PRO A 144 -13.96 17.70 -20.44
C PRO A 144 -12.76 16.84 -20.08
N ARG A 145 -12.14 17.12 -18.93
CA ARG A 145 -10.99 16.37 -18.43
C ARG A 145 -10.99 16.26 -16.92
N THR A 146 -10.36 15.19 -16.45
CA THR A 146 -10.05 14.95 -15.04
C THR A 146 -8.58 14.60 -14.91
N VAL A 147 -7.91 15.16 -13.91
CA VAL A 147 -6.52 14.89 -13.58
C VAL A 147 -6.47 14.19 -12.24
N VAL A 148 -5.80 13.04 -12.18
CA VAL A 148 -5.57 12.28 -10.96
C VAL A 148 -4.07 12.21 -10.72
N GLU A 149 -3.66 12.48 -9.48
CA GLU A 149 -2.29 12.30 -9.03
C GLU A 149 -2.23 11.30 -7.89
N GLN A 150 -1.26 10.39 -7.95
CA GLN A 150 -1.00 9.44 -6.88
C GLN A 150 0.50 9.31 -6.67
N THR A 151 0.89 9.34 -5.40
CA THR A 151 2.26 9.13 -4.97
C THR A 151 2.40 7.76 -4.33
N ILE A 152 3.42 7.00 -4.75
CA ILE A 152 3.67 5.62 -4.29
C ILE A 152 5.12 5.49 -3.87
N GLU A 153 5.33 4.93 -2.68
CA GLU A 153 6.63 4.53 -2.18
C GLU A 153 6.93 3.08 -2.57
N PHE A 154 8.08 2.87 -3.19
CA PHE A 154 8.65 1.56 -3.50
C PHE A 154 9.83 1.32 -2.57
N THR A 155 9.72 0.28 -1.74
CA THR A 155 10.71 -0.05 -0.72
C THR A 155 11.21 -1.49 -0.89
N LEU A 156 12.53 -1.66 -0.86
CA LEU A 156 13.18 -2.96 -0.74
C LEU A 156 13.37 -3.27 0.74
N GLU A 157 12.44 -4.04 1.28
CA GLU A 157 12.54 -4.55 2.65
C GLU A 157 12.98 -6.02 2.65
N ARG A 158 13.66 -6.44 3.72
CA ARG A 158 14.02 -7.85 3.90
C ARG A 158 12.74 -8.66 4.15
N SER A 159 12.61 -9.80 3.49
CA SER A 159 11.47 -10.68 3.72
C SER A 159 11.50 -11.22 5.15
N GLY A 160 10.50 -10.85 5.96
CA GLY A 160 10.32 -11.42 7.30
C GLY A 160 9.98 -12.92 7.31
N VAL A 161 9.63 -13.51 6.15
CA VAL A 161 9.31 -14.94 6.03
C VAL A 161 10.56 -15.81 6.08
N PHE A 162 11.69 -15.31 5.59
CA PHE A 162 12.97 -16.04 5.52
C PHE A 162 14.05 -15.35 6.34
N ASP A 163 13.69 -14.92 7.55
CA ASP A 163 14.62 -14.27 8.48
C ASP A 163 15.25 -15.29 9.44
N TYR A 164 16.05 -16.19 8.87
CA TYR A 164 16.83 -17.19 9.58
C TYR A 164 18.22 -17.32 8.95
N ALA A 165 19.21 -17.69 9.76
CA ALA A 165 20.57 -17.95 9.29
C ALA A 165 20.71 -19.35 8.67
N TYR A 166 19.89 -20.31 9.10
CA TYR A 166 19.91 -21.67 8.60
C TYR A 166 18.52 -22.30 8.58
N PHE A 167 18.17 -22.97 7.48
CA PHE A 167 16.95 -23.76 7.36
C PHE A 167 17.24 -25.12 6.75
N ALA A 168 16.77 -26.17 7.43
CA ALA A 168 16.75 -27.53 6.92
C ALA A 168 15.32 -27.92 6.56
N ASN A 169 15.11 -28.32 5.31
CA ASN A 169 13.78 -28.70 4.82
C ASN A 169 13.26 -30.02 5.40
N ASN A 170 14.14 -30.87 5.95
CA ASN A 170 13.81 -32.13 6.60
C ASN A 170 14.51 -32.16 7.97
N TYR A 171 15.48 -33.05 8.16
CA TYR A 171 16.34 -33.10 9.33
C TYR A 171 17.43 -32.04 9.26
N GLY A 172 17.63 -31.28 10.33
CA GLY A 172 18.79 -30.43 10.53
C GLY A 172 19.79 -31.10 11.45
N TRP A 173 21.08 -31.01 11.15
CA TRP A 173 22.11 -31.51 12.07
C TRP A 173 23.37 -30.63 12.02
N MET A 174 24.02 -30.53 13.17
CA MET A 174 25.34 -29.92 13.32
C MET A 174 26.23 -30.91 14.09
N TYR A 175 27.34 -31.34 13.49
CA TYR A 175 28.23 -32.35 14.06
C TYR A 175 29.64 -31.82 14.26
N GLY A 176 30.20 -32.02 15.44
CA GLY A 176 31.62 -31.75 15.73
C GLY A 176 31.96 -30.29 15.99
N PHE A 177 30.96 -29.43 16.21
CA PHE A 177 31.17 -28.01 16.49
C PHE A 177 31.01 -27.72 17.98
N GLY A 178 32.06 -27.20 18.62
CA GLY A 178 32.00 -26.57 19.92
C GLY A 178 31.55 -25.11 19.85
N ALA A 179 31.45 -24.47 21.02
CA ALA A 179 30.89 -23.12 21.16
C ALA A 179 31.65 -22.04 20.35
N ASN A 180 32.93 -22.26 20.05
CA ASN A 180 33.76 -21.31 19.30
C ASN A 180 34.01 -21.73 17.85
N ASP A 181 33.60 -22.94 17.46
CA ASP A 181 33.89 -23.50 16.13
C ASP A 181 32.82 -23.12 15.11
N LEU A 182 31.56 -23.03 15.55
CA LEU A 182 30.43 -22.56 14.76
C LEU A 182 29.64 -21.52 15.54
N ILE A 183 29.53 -20.33 14.96
CA ILE A 183 28.78 -19.20 15.50
C ILE A 183 27.74 -18.79 14.47
N VAL A 184 26.46 -18.92 14.83
CA VAL A 184 25.33 -18.55 13.99
C VAL A 184 24.64 -17.34 14.59
N ASN A 185 24.63 -16.22 13.85
CA ASN A 185 24.01 -14.96 14.29
C ASN A 185 22.64 -14.78 13.64
N GLY A 186 21.68 -15.59 14.06
CA GLY A 186 20.30 -15.59 13.59
C GLY A 186 19.60 -16.91 13.90
N ASP A 187 18.33 -17.00 13.53
CA ASP A 187 17.51 -18.19 13.82
C ASP A 187 17.98 -19.41 13.02
N MET A 188 17.75 -20.60 13.57
CA MET A 188 17.88 -21.88 12.89
C MET A 188 16.56 -22.62 12.92
N ARG A 189 16.19 -23.24 11.79
CA ARG A 189 14.89 -23.90 11.66
C ARG A 189 15.02 -25.24 10.94
N ALA A 190 14.25 -26.24 11.37
CA ALA A 190 14.14 -27.52 10.67
C ALA A 190 12.69 -27.99 10.58
N ASN A 191 12.31 -28.48 9.40
CA ASN A 191 11.05 -29.19 9.15
C ASN A 191 11.20 -30.69 9.46
N GLY A 192 11.72 -30.98 10.64
CA GLY A 192 12.07 -32.28 11.17
C GLY A 192 12.85 -32.12 12.48
N ASN A 193 13.56 -33.16 12.92
CA ASN A 193 14.42 -33.02 14.10
C ASN A 193 15.60 -32.08 13.82
N PHE A 194 16.06 -31.40 14.86
CA PHE A 194 17.27 -30.60 14.83
C PHE A 194 18.27 -31.16 15.84
N ASP A 195 19.34 -31.77 15.34
CA ASP A 195 20.30 -32.50 16.15
C ASP A 195 21.67 -31.82 16.23
N PHE A 196 22.08 -31.43 17.44
CA PHE A 196 23.45 -31.05 17.77
C PHE A 196 24.19 -32.26 18.35
N SER A 197 25.34 -32.63 17.78
CA SER A 197 26.10 -33.80 18.21
C SER A 197 27.60 -33.58 18.09
N GLY A 198 28.40 -34.24 18.93
CA GLY A 198 29.86 -34.04 18.96
C GLY A 198 30.31 -32.64 19.42
N GLY A 199 29.42 -31.86 20.04
CA GLY A 199 29.66 -30.51 20.54
C GLY A 199 28.37 -29.68 20.60
N THR A 200 28.45 -28.48 21.20
CA THR A 200 27.35 -27.51 21.25
C THR A 200 27.78 -26.17 20.66
N PRO A 201 27.42 -25.86 19.40
CA PRO A 201 27.79 -24.61 18.76
C PRO A 201 27.12 -23.40 19.44
N THR A 202 27.57 -22.19 19.10
CA THR A 202 26.92 -20.96 19.55
C THR A 202 25.86 -20.54 18.54
N ILE A 203 24.59 -20.52 18.96
CA ILE A 203 23.46 -20.03 18.17
C ILE A 203 22.85 -18.81 18.86
N ASN A 204 23.09 -17.64 18.27
CA ASN A 204 22.60 -16.36 18.76
C ASN A 204 21.28 -16.00 18.04
N GLY A 205 20.26 -16.81 18.31
CA GLY A 205 18.94 -16.72 17.71
C GLY A 205 18.08 -17.88 18.17
N SER A 206 16.84 -17.95 17.67
CA SER A 206 15.93 -19.03 18.04
C SER A 206 16.20 -20.30 17.25
N VAL A 207 16.04 -21.46 17.88
CA VAL A 207 16.10 -22.78 17.22
C VAL A 207 14.72 -23.39 17.22
N TYR A 208 14.19 -23.65 16.03
CA TYR A 208 12.89 -24.27 15.84
C TYR A 208 13.00 -25.63 15.17
N ALA A 209 12.33 -26.63 15.75
CA ALA A 209 12.09 -27.92 15.10
C ALA A 209 10.58 -28.17 15.01
N ALA A 210 10.13 -28.69 13.86
CA ALA A 210 8.72 -28.99 13.62
C ALA A 210 8.51 -30.46 13.29
N ALA A 211 7.43 -31.05 13.80
CA ALA A 211 7.07 -32.43 13.49
C ALA A 211 6.75 -32.56 11.99
N ASN A 212 7.24 -33.63 11.37
CA ASN A 212 7.04 -33.87 9.95
C ASN A 212 6.71 -35.35 9.68
N ASN A 213 5.41 -35.61 9.57
CA ASN A 213 4.86 -36.94 9.32
C ASN A 213 4.93 -37.37 7.85
N LYS A 214 5.41 -36.49 6.95
CA LYS A 214 5.59 -36.82 5.53
C LYS A 214 6.94 -37.48 5.24
N LEU A 215 7.86 -37.47 6.20
CA LEU A 215 9.17 -38.11 6.08
C LEU A 215 9.07 -39.62 6.35
N ILE A 216 10.01 -40.37 5.78
CA ILE A 216 10.18 -41.80 6.04
C ILE A 216 11.65 -42.02 6.44
N PRO A 217 11.96 -42.27 7.72
CA PRO A 217 11.02 -42.32 8.86
C PRO A 217 10.42 -40.93 9.20
N PRO A 218 9.26 -40.87 9.89
CA PRO A 218 8.71 -39.60 10.36
C PRO A 218 9.66 -38.88 11.32
N ALA A 219 9.65 -37.55 11.31
CA ALA A 219 10.37 -36.74 12.29
C ALA A 219 9.43 -36.24 13.39
N ALA A 220 9.82 -36.43 14.64
CA ALA A 220 9.07 -35.93 15.79
C ALA A 220 9.16 -34.41 15.94
N GLY A 221 10.15 -33.77 15.30
CA GLY A 221 10.33 -32.32 15.37
C GLY A 221 10.96 -31.88 16.67
N ILE A 222 11.98 -32.60 17.12
CA ILE A 222 12.64 -32.36 18.42
C ILE A 222 13.96 -31.62 18.19
N VAL A 223 14.26 -30.66 19.07
CA VAL A 223 15.63 -30.14 19.24
C VAL A 223 16.28 -30.96 20.36
N ASN A 224 17.34 -31.70 20.04
CA ASN A 224 17.89 -32.68 20.99
C ASN A 224 18.64 -32.05 22.18
N ILE A 225 19.30 -30.91 21.95
CA ILE A 225 20.15 -30.22 22.93
C ILE A 225 20.01 -28.70 22.71
N THR A 226 19.94 -27.95 23.80
CA THR A 226 20.00 -26.48 23.75
C THR A 226 21.42 -26.02 23.41
N PRO A 227 21.62 -25.26 22.33
CA PRO A 227 22.95 -24.77 21.98
C PRO A 227 23.45 -23.70 22.95
N THR A 228 24.74 -23.39 22.84
CA THR A 228 25.34 -22.26 23.56
C THR A 228 24.82 -20.95 22.96
N GLN A 229 24.75 -19.89 23.76
CA GLN A 229 24.40 -18.56 23.29
C GLN A 229 25.29 -17.51 23.95
N TRP A 230 25.53 -16.40 23.26
CA TRP A 230 26.26 -15.27 23.82
C TRP A 230 25.35 -14.38 24.67
N SER A 231 25.95 -13.63 25.57
CA SER A 231 25.22 -12.55 26.25
C SER A 231 25.00 -11.37 25.31
N ASN A 232 23.94 -10.58 25.53
CA ASN A 232 23.71 -9.36 24.74
C ASN A 232 24.94 -8.43 24.74
N SER A 233 25.64 -8.35 25.87
CA SER A 233 26.88 -7.57 26.01
C SER A 233 28.00 -8.12 25.13
N TYR A 234 28.26 -9.43 25.21
CA TYR A 234 29.31 -10.06 24.40
C TYR A 234 28.97 -10.06 22.90
N TYR A 235 27.71 -10.26 22.55
CA TYR A 235 27.24 -10.23 21.16
C TYR A 235 27.46 -8.85 20.53
N ASN A 236 27.12 -7.77 21.25
CA ASN A 236 27.37 -6.41 20.79
C ASN A 236 28.87 -6.07 20.73
N SER A 237 29.71 -6.64 21.61
CA SER A 237 31.15 -6.38 21.61
C SER A 237 31.87 -6.94 20.37
N GLN A 238 31.28 -7.95 19.70
CA GLN A 238 31.82 -8.47 18.44
C GLN A 238 31.71 -7.48 17.27
N ASN A 239 30.86 -6.45 17.39
CA ASN A 239 30.70 -5.37 16.41
C ASN A 239 30.57 -5.86 14.95
N ASN A 240 29.71 -6.86 14.71
CA ASN A 240 29.49 -7.40 13.38
C ASN A 240 28.39 -6.61 12.65
N PRO A 241 28.70 -5.83 11.60
CA PRO A 241 27.72 -5.00 10.91
C PRO A 241 26.67 -5.80 10.12
N ARG A 242 26.88 -7.11 9.95
CA ARG A 242 25.94 -8.01 9.26
C ARG A 242 25.03 -8.78 10.21
N ALA A 243 25.33 -8.76 11.50
CA ALA A 243 24.51 -9.38 12.53
C ALA A 243 23.37 -8.44 12.96
N ARG A 244 22.37 -9.00 13.65
CA ARG A 244 21.35 -8.17 14.33
C ARG A 244 22.04 -7.33 15.42
N GLN A 245 21.34 -6.37 16.00
CA GLN A 245 21.81 -5.69 17.20
C GLN A 245 21.29 -6.45 18.42
N ALA A 246 22.08 -6.61 19.48
CA ALA A 246 21.53 -7.16 20.72
C ALA A 246 20.64 -6.12 21.41
N TYR A 247 19.62 -6.59 22.11
CA TYR A 247 18.68 -5.75 22.85
C TYR A 247 19.40 -4.93 23.92
N ASP A 248 19.19 -3.61 23.83
CA ASP A 248 19.63 -2.60 24.76
C ASP A 248 18.42 -1.73 25.14
N PRO A 249 17.96 -1.75 26.41
CA PRO A 249 16.79 -0.99 26.84
C PRO A 249 16.94 0.52 26.68
N THR A 250 18.18 1.05 26.69
CA THR A 250 18.44 2.49 26.56
C THR A 250 18.21 2.97 25.13
N ARG A 251 18.37 2.09 24.14
CA ARG A 251 18.22 2.40 22.70
C ARG A 251 16.90 1.93 22.13
N HIS A 252 16.43 0.76 22.55
CA HIS A 252 15.26 0.10 21.96
C HIS A 252 14.00 0.22 22.82
N GLY A 253 14.09 0.91 23.96
CA GLY A 253 13.00 1.05 24.92
C GLY A 253 12.80 -0.21 25.76
N ALA A 254 11.99 -0.07 26.81
CA ALA A 254 11.66 -1.20 27.69
C ALA A 254 10.80 -2.24 26.96
N LYS A 255 11.02 -3.53 27.24
CA LYS A 255 10.19 -4.62 26.72
C LYS A 255 8.70 -4.34 26.95
N GLY A 256 7.90 -4.44 25.89
CA GLY A 256 6.46 -4.20 25.89
C GLY A 256 6.05 -2.76 25.66
N SER A 257 7.00 -1.82 25.58
CA SER A 257 6.72 -0.44 25.17
C SER A 257 6.45 -0.33 23.66
N PRO A 258 5.73 0.71 23.20
CA PRO A 258 5.54 0.96 21.76
C PRO A 258 6.85 1.10 21.00
N THR A 259 7.89 1.67 21.64
CA THR A 259 9.24 1.76 21.05
C THR A 259 9.83 0.38 20.85
N TYR A 260 9.75 -0.49 21.85
CA TYR A 260 10.29 -1.85 21.74
C TYR A 260 9.59 -2.67 20.64
N GLU A 261 8.28 -2.52 20.46
CA GLU A 261 7.53 -3.22 19.41
C GLU A 261 7.99 -2.87 17.99
N GLN A 262 8.57 -1.68 17.77
CA GLN A 262 9.15 -1.31 16.47
C GLN A 262 10.46 -2.07 16.18
N TRP A 263 11.17 -2.49 17.22
CA TRP A 263 12.49 -3.13 17.11
C TRP A 263 12.46 -4.63 17.36
N ARG A 264 11.43 -5.17 18.02
CA ARG A 264 11.39 -6.54 18.55
C ARG A 264 11.91 -7.58 17.58
N ASP A 265 11.44 -7.55 16.34
CA ASP A 265 11.73 -8.58 15.34
C ASP A 265 13.11 -8.38 14.67
N LEU A 266 13.76 -7.24 14.88
CA LEU A 266 15.06 -6.88 14.30
C LEU A 266 16.24 -7.09 15.26
N LEU A 267 15.97 -7.47 16.51
CA LEU A 267 16.97 -7.58 17.56
C LEU A 267 17.30 -9.04 17.88
N TYR A 268 18.53 -9.24 18.37
CA TYR A 268 18.89 -10.42 19.13
C TYR A 268 18.64 -10.12 20.61
N ASP A 269 18.04 -11.05 21.35
CA ASP A 269 17.99 -10.97 22.80
C ASP A 269 18.19 -12.37 23.38
N GLN A 270 19.21 -12.53 24.20
CA GLN A 270 19.53 -13.78 24.87
C GLN A 270 18.39 -14.29 25.75
N ASN A 271 17.61 -13.37 26.36
CA ASN A 271 16.62 -13.74 27.36
C ASN A 271 15.23 -13.86 26.75
N ALA A 272 14.77 -15.10 26.62
CA ALA A 272 13.40 -15.43 26.28
C ALA A 272 12.41 -14.89 27.33
N SER A 273 11.33 -14.25 26.89
CA SER A 273 10.25 -13.77 27.76
C SER A 273 8.94 -13.64 26.99
N LEU A 274 7.81 -13.76 27.70
CA LEU A 274 6.52 -13.37 27.14
C LEU A 274 6.33 -11.86 27.32
N VAL A 275 6.23 -11.16 26.20
CA VAL A 275 6.00 -9.70 26.14
C VAL A 275 4.70 -9.48 25.38
N ASN A 276 3.71 -8.85 26.00
CA ASN A 276 2.39 -8.60 25.40
C ASN A 276 1.72 -9.87 24.81
N GLY A 277 1.87 -11.00 25.49
CA GLY A 277 1.30 -12.28 25.05
C GLY A 277 2.04 -12.96 23.88
N ARG A 278 3.23 -12.49 23.53
CA ARG A 278 4.08 -13.05 22.47
C ARG A 278 5.45 -13.42 23.00
N VAL A 279 6.04 -14.46 22.44
CA VAL A 279 7.43 -14.85 22.74
C VAL A 279 8.37 -13.79 22.16
N SER A 280 9.33 -13.35 22.97
CA SER A 280 10.38 -12.40 22.61
C SER A 280 11.72 -12.93 23.10
N GLY A 281 12.77 -12.72 22.29
CA GLY A 281 14.11 -13.25 22.52
C GLY A 281 14.36 -14.62 21.91
N ALA A 282 15.59 -15.09 22.05
CA ALA A 282 16.06 -16.36 21.53
C ALA A 282 15.44 -17.51 22.33
N VAL A 283 14.75 -18.41 21.62
CA VAL A 283 14.11 -19.59 22.20
C VAL A 283 14.52 -20.85 21.48
N VAL A 284 14.56 -21.96 22.22
CA VAL A 284 14.48 -23.28 21.62
C VAL A 284 13.02 -23.70 21.73
N ALA A 285 12.36 -23.90 20.59
CA ALA A 285 11.00 -24.40 20.55
C ALA A 285 10.93 -25.60 19.63
N ASP A 286 10.21 -26.63 20.06
CA ASP A 286 10.09 -27.87 19.33
C ASP A 286 8.63 -28.35 19.33
N ALA A 287 8.34 -29.52 18.77
CA ALA A 287 6.97 -30.03 18.70
C ALA A 287 6.28 -30.23 20.07
N ARG A 288 7.01 -30.12 21.19
CA ARG A 288 6.50 -30.28 22.55
C ARG A 288 6.13 -28.95 23.22
N GLY A 289 6.41 -27.81 22.59
CA GLY A 289 6.19 -26.46 23.14
C GLY A 289 7.49 -25.80 23.52
#